data_AF-A0A916HCJ9-F1
#
_entry.id   AF-A0A916HCJ9-F1
#
_cell.length_a   1.000
_cell.length_b   1.000
_cell.length_c   1.000
_cell.angle_alpha   90.00
_cell.angle_beta   90.00
_cell.angle_gamma   90.00
#
_symmetry.space_group_name_H-M   'P 1'
#
loop_
_entity.id
_entity.type
_entity.pdbx_description
1 polymer ?
#
loop_
_entity_poly.entity_id
_entity_poly.type
_entity_poly.pdbx_seq_one_letter_code
_entity_poly.pdbx_strand_id
1 'polypeptide(L)'
;MKKPGTKQAQAGVALLEVLIAILIISFGILGIIGLQANSIAMMSDARYRIEASAFAERLIAEMWINPVNLASYAYAGTGTPPGPLVAWYDDLTTGSAALPGAATHKPTITISGDNLVTVTINWAPPDGAVHNHVVVANINQNPEN
;
A
#
# COMPACT_ATOMS: atom_id res chain seq x y z
N MET A 1 10.73 -70.84 34.69
CA MET A 1 11.66 -69.81 35.22
C MET A 1 11.82 -68.71 34.15
N LYS A 2 11.32 -67.49 34.38
CA LYS A 2 11.43 -66.35 33.45
C LYS A 2 12.41 -65.33 34.06
N LYS A 3 13.52 -65.04 33.36
CA LYS A 3 14.48 -64.00 33.76
C LYS A 3 13.92 -62.62 33.40
N PRO A 4 13.92 -61.63 34.31
CA PRO A 4 13.52 -60.26 33.97
C PRO A 4 14.68 -59.58 33.25
N GLY A 5 14.40 -59.01 32.07
CA GLY A 5 15.35 -58.18 31.33
C GLY A 5 15.49 -56.82 32.00
N THR A 6 16.72 -56.42 32.32
CA THR A 6 17.08 -55.11 32.87
C THR A 6 16.81 -54.02 31.83
N LYS A 7 15.73 -53.25 32.04
CA LYS A 7 15.47 -52.01 31.30
C LYS A 7 16.26 -50.86 31.93
N GLN A 8 17.51 -50.65 31.54
CA GLN A 8 18.23 -49.42 31.91
C GLN A 8 19.12 -48.94 30.76
N ALA A 9 18.74 -47.79 30.18
CA ALA A 9 19.58 -46.80 29.45
C ALA A 9 18.75 -45.74 28.66
N GLN A 10 17.41 -45.73 28.71
CA GLN A 10 16.59 -44.86 27.84
C GLN A 10 16.30 -43.45 28.38
N ALA A 11 16.54 -43.15 29.66
CA ALA A 11 16.05 -41.90 30.27
C ALA A 11 16.88 -40.65 29.89
N GLY A 12 18.19 -40.78 29.67
CA GLY A 12 19.06 -39.64 29.36
C GLY A 12 19.03 -39.19 27.90
N VAL A 13 18.87 -40.14 26.97
CA VAL A 13 18.79 -39.85 25.51
C VAL A 13 17.45 -39.19 25.15
N ALA A 14 16.36 -39.56 25.83
CA ALA A 14 15.03 -38.98 25.58
C ALA A 14 14.98 -37.46 25.86
N LEU A 15 15.66 -36.96 26.91
CA LEU A 15 15.72 -35.52 27.18
C LEU A 15 16.52 -34.76 26.12
N LEU A 16 17.62 -35.36 25.64
CA LEU A 16 18.43 -34.77 24.57
C LEU A 16 17.65 -34.74 23.24
N GLU A 17 16.91 -35.81 22.95
CA GLU A 17 16.05 -35.91 21.76
C GLU A 17 14.96 -34.83 21.76
N VAL A 18 14.31 -34.60 22.89
CA VAL A 18 13.31 -33.51 23.03
C VAL A 18 13.96 -32.14 22.91
N LEU A 19 15.15 -31.92 23.48
CA LEU A 19 15.86 -30.64 23.38
C LEU A 19 16.23 -30.34 21.92
N ILE A 20 16.72 -31.34 21.19
CA ILE A 20 17.06 -31.21 19.77
C ILE A 20 15.79 -30.97 18.94
N ALA A 21 14.70 -31.68 19.23
CA ALA A 21 13.42 -31.48 18.55
C ALA A 21 12.89 -30.05 18.76
N ILE A 22 12.91 -29.53 19.99
CA ILE A 22 12.52 -28.15 20.31
C ILE A 22 13.44 -27.18 19.57
N LEU A 23 14.75 -27.39 19.59
CA LEU A 23 15.72 -26.53 18.89
C LEU A 23 15.41 -26.42 17.39
N ILE A 24 15.19 -27.56 16.72
CA ILE A 24 14.85 -27.59 15.29
C ILE A 24 13.53 -26.87 15.03
N ILE A 25 12.50 -27.13 15.85
CA ILE A 25 11.19 -26.47 15.73
C ILE A 25 11.32 -24.96 15.94
N SER A 26 12.11 -24.52 16.92
CA SER A 26 12.36 -23.09 17.17
C SER A 26 12.96 -22.40 15.95
N PHE A 27 13.96 -23.01 15.29
CA PHE A 27 14.51 -22.47 14.04
C PHE A 27 13.47 -22.47 12.90
N GLY A 28 12.64 -23.50 12.80
CA GLY A 28 11.55 -23.56 11.82
C GLY A 28 10.55 -22.40 11.99
N ILE A 29 10.13 -22.13 13.22
CA ILE A 29 9.20 -21.04 13.54
C ILE A 29 9.83 -19.67 13.21
N LEU A 30 11.10 -19.45 13.55
CA LEU A 30 11.81 -18.22 13.19
C LEU A 30 11.87 -17.99 11.68
N GLY A 31 12.11 -19.06 10.90
CA GLY A 31 12.06 -18.99 9.44
C GLY A 31 10.70 -18.55 8.90
N ILE A 32 9.62 -19.11 9.45
CA ILE A 32 8.24 -18.76 9.05
C ILE A 32 7.90 -17.32 9.44
N ILE A 33 8.30 -16.85 10.62
CA ILE A 33 8.09 -15.46 11.05
C ILE A 33 8.78 -14.49 10.10
N GLY A 34 10.02 -14.80 9.67
CA GLY A 34 10.74 -13.99 8.69
C GLY A 34 10.01 -13.92 7.33
N LEU A 35 9.45 -15.03 6.87
CA LEU A 35 8.63 -15.06 5.65
C LEU A 35 7.32 -14.27 5.81
N GLN A 36 6.66 -14.41 6.97
CA GLN A 36 5.42 -13.70 7.27
C GLN A 36 5.63 -12.18 7.32
N ALA A 37 6.72 -11.72 7.96
CA ALA A 37 7.06 -10.30 8.02
C ALA A 37 7.28 -9.71 6.62
N ASN A 38 8.02 -10.41 5.75
CA ASN A 38 8.18 -9.99 4.36
C ASN A 38 6.86 -9.97 3.57
N SER A 39 6.01 -10.98 3.79
CA SER A 39 4.71 -11.06 3.13
C SER A 39 3.81 -9.88 3.51
N ILE A 40 3.80 -9.48 4.79
CA ILE A 40 3.05 -8.30 5.27
C ILE A 40 3.56 -7.01 4.62
N ALA A 41 4.87 -6.85 4.47
CA ALA A 41 5.46 -5.69 3.79
C ALA A 41 5.01 -5.61 2.33
N MET A 42 5.11 -6.73 1.59
CA MET A 42 4.66 -6.81 0.20
C MET A 42 3.16 -6.52 0.05
N MET A 43 2.34 -7.03 0.97
CA MET A 43 0.90 -6.75 0.97
C MET A 43 0.59 -5.28 1.24
N SER A 44 1.36 -4.63 2.12
CA SER A 44 1.20 -3.20 2.43
C SER A 44 1.55 -2.34 1.20
N ASP A 45 2.64 -2.65 0.51
CA ASP A 45 3.04 -1.96 -0.72
C ASP A 45 2.01 -2.12 -1.84
N ALA A 46 1.50 -3.34 -2.03
CA ALA A 46 0.43 -3.61 -2.98
C ALA A 46 -0.84 -2.82 -2.64
N ARG A 47 -1.21 -2.76 -1.35
CA ARG A 47 -2.33 -1.97 -0.87
C ARG A 47 -2.16 -0.49 -1.22
N TYR A 48 -1.01 0.12 -0.94
CA TYR A 48 -0.79 1.53 -1.26
C TYR A 48 -0.96 1.84 -2.75
N ARG A 49 -0.50 0.94 -3.62
CA ARG A 49 -0.69 1.07 -5.07
C ARG A 49 -2.17 1.00 -5.47
N ILE A 50 -2.93 0.08 -4.88
CA ILE A 50 -4.38 -0.05 -5.13
C ILE A 50 -5.12 1.20 -4.68
N GLU A 51 -4.83 1.69 -3.47
CA GLU A 51 -5.46 2.91 -2.93
C GLU A 51 -5.10 4.13 -3.79
N ALA A 52 -3.84 4.25 -4.22
CA ALA A 52 -3.41 5.33 -5.13
C ALA A 52 -4.17 5.29 -6.46
N SER A 53 -4.34 4.10 -7.08
CA SER A 53 -5.17 3.94 -8.27
C SER A 53 -6.61 4.36 -8.01
N ALA A 54 -7.21 3.91 -6.91
CA ALA A 54 -8.59 4.24 -6.56
C ALA A 54 -8.79 5.75 -6.35
N PHE A 55 -7.85 6.44 -5.69
CA PHE A 55 -7.88 7.90 -5.55
C PHE A 55 -7.78 8.62 -6.90
N ALA A 56 -6.92 8.16 -7.80
CA ALA A 56 -6.79 8.76 -9.13
C ALA A 56 -8.06 8.54 -9.97
N GLU A 57 -8.58 7.31 -9.99
CA GLU A 57 -9.81 6.96 -10.72
C GLU A 57 -11.02 7.74 -10.21
N ARG A 58 -11.18 7.85 -8.89
CA ARG A 58 -12.24 8.66 -8.29
C ARG A 58 -12.15 10.11 -8.72
N LEU A 59 -10.95 10.70 -8.70
CA LEU A 59 -10.77 12.10 -9.10
C LEU A 59 -11.09 12.30 -10.58
N ILE A 60 -10.63 11.40 -11.46
CA ILE A 60 -11.00 11.43 -12.87
C ILE A 60 -12.53 11.33 -13.02
N ALA A 61 -13.20 10.41 -12.34
CA ALA A 61 -14.64 10.26 -12.40
C ALA A 61 -15.38 11.54 -11.96
N GLU A 62 -14.92 12.22 -10.90
CA GLU A 62 -15.47 13.51 -10.47
C GLU A 62 -15.33 14.59 -11.55
N MET A 63 -14.20 14.63 -12.26
CA MET A 63 -13.98 15.55 -13.38
C MET A 63 -14.86 15.25 -14.60
N TRP A 64 -15.18 13.98 -14.87
CA TRP A 64 -16.11 13.57 -15.92
C TRP A 64 -17.55 14.03 -15.64
N ILE A 65 -17.93 14.14 -14.36
CA ILE A 65 -19.25 14.63 -13.96
C ILE A 65 -19.38 16.15 -14.16
N ASN A 66 -18.28 16.91 -14.00
CA ASN A 66 -18.26 18.37 -14.17
C ASN A 66 -17.14 18.82 -15.13
N PRO A 67 -17.25 18.49 -16.43
CA PRO A 67 -16.20 18.80 -17.41
C PRO A 67 -16.12 20.29 -17.75
N VAL A 68 -17.07 21.11 -17.30
CA VAL A 68 -17.07 22.57 -17.52
C VAL A 68 -15.99 23.26 -16.69
N ASN A 69 -15.66 22.72 -15.52
CA ASN A 69 -14.76 23.36 -14.57
C ASN A 69 -13.39 22.67 -14.48
N LEU A 70 -12.95 21.94 -15.50
CA LEU A 70 -11.69 21.18 -15.47
C LEU A 70 -10.50 22.01 -14.99
N ALA A 71 -10.32 23.22 -15.51
CA ALA A 71 -9.22 24.11 -15.13
C ALA A 71 -9.14 24.39 -13.61
N SER A 72 -10.26 24.31 -12.89
CA SER A 72 -10.30 24.51 -11.42
C SER A 72 -9.71 23.34 -10.61
N TYR A 73 -9.52 22.18 -11.25
CA TYR A 73 -8.86 21.01 -10.66
C TYR A 73 -7.34 21.01 -10.88
N ALA A 74 -6.78 21.94 -11.66
CA ALA A 74 -5.34 22.00 -11.87
C ALA A 74 -4.60 22.31 -10.56
N TYR A 75 -3.60 21.50 -10.22
CA TYR A 75 -2.83 21.63 -9.00
C TYR A 75 -1.36 21.30 -9.24
N ALA A 76 -0.48 22.27 -9.00
CA ALA A 76 0.96 22.11 -9.23
C ALA A 76 1.69 21.29 -8.13
N GLY A 77 0.97 20.76 -7.13
CA GLY A 77 1.58 20.07 -6.00
C GLY A 77 2.25 21.01 -4.99
N THR A 78 1.97 22.32 -5.06
CA THR A 78 2.55 23.34 -4.18
C THR A 78 1.45 24.17 -3.52
N GLY A 79 1.62 24.49 -2.24
CA GLY A 79 0.65 25.29 -1.49
C GLY A 79 -0.65 24.54 -1.19
N THR A 80 -1.73 25.32 -1.05
CA THR A 80 -3.07 24.82 -0.71
C THR A 80 -3.75 24.24 -1.95
N PRO A 81 -4.40 23.05 -1.84
CA PRO A 81 -5.22 22.52 -2.93
C PRO A 81 -6.35 23.48 -3.34
N PRO A 82 -6.70 23.56 -4.63
CA PRO A 82 -7.91 24.24 -5.10
C PRO A 82 -9.16 23.71 -4.40
N GLY A 83 -10.19 24.56 -4.26
CA GLY A 83 -11.45 24.22 -3.58
C GLY A 83 -12.04 22.85 -3.96
N PRO A 84 -12.18 22.51 -5.25
CA PRO A 84 -12.70 21.22 -5.69
C PRO A 84 -11.88 20.00 -5.24
N LEU A 85 -10.59 20.19 -4.94
CA LEU A 85 -9.67 19.11 -4.54
C LEU A 85 -9.51 18.98 -3.02
N VAL A 86 -10.01 19.91 -2.21
CA VAL A 86 -9.74 19.93 -0.76
C VAL A 86 -10.17 18.62 -0.09
N ALA A 87 -11.43 18.19 -0.29
CA ALA A 87 -11.93 16.97 0.33
C ALA A 87 -11.17 15.71 -0.14
N TRP A 88 -10.89 15.62 -1.45
CA TRP A 88 -10.11 14.52 -2.01
C TRP A 88 -8.67 14.48 -1.46
N TYR A 89 -8.04 15.65 -1.32
CA TYR A 89 -6.69 15.78 -0.77
C TYR A 89 -6.65 15.45 0.72
N ASP A 90 -7.66 15.85 1.49
CA ASP A 90 -7.78 15.52 2.91
C ASP A 90 -7.94 14.01 3.11
N ASP A 91 -8.78 13.35 2.31
CA ASP A 91 -8.92 11.89 2.31
C ASP A 91 -7.60 11.18 1.93
N LEU A 92 -6.88 11.69 0.92
CA LEU A 92 -5.59 11.15 0.46
C LEU A 92 -4.51 11.23 1.56
N THR A 93 -4.56 12.25 2.42
CA THR A 93 -3.50 12.54 3.40
C THR A 93 -3.83 12.16 4.83
N THR A 94 -5.11 12.15 5.19
CA THR A 94 -5.59 11.94 6.58
C THR A 94 -6.80 11.00 6.69
N GLY A 95 -7.39 10.58 5.58
CA GLY A 95 -8.50 9.62 5.55
C GLY A 95 -8.12 8.20 5.97
N SER A 96 -9.11 7.31 6.03
CA SER A 96 -8.90 5.89 6.38
C SER A 96 -8.05 5.12 5.35
N ALA A 97 -8.06 5.58 4.10
CA ALA A 97 -7.25 5.07 3.00
C ALA A 97 -5.99 5.92 2.74
N ALA A 98 -5.64 6.84 3.65
CA ALA A 98 -4.54 7.78 3.44
C ALA A 98 -3.24 7.09 3.03
N LEU A 99 -2.54 7.73 2.09
CA LEU A 99 -1.25 7.27 1.63
C LEU A 99 -0.13 7.84 2.51
N PRO A 100 0.84 7.01 2.93
CA PRO A 100 1.92 7.46 3.77
C PRO A 100 2.76 8.51 3.05
N GLY A 101 3.11 9.61 3.72
CA GLY A 101 3.97 10.66 3.16
C GLY A 101 3.34 11.51 2.04
N ALA A 102 2.06 11.34 1.69
CA ALA A 102 1.39 12.11 0.63
C ALA A 102 1.23 13.62 0.96
N ALA A 103 1.15 13.97 2.24
CA ALA A 103 1.12 15.38 2.67
C ALA A 103 2.45 16.11 2.39
N THR A 104 3.56 15.38 2.47
CA THR A 104 4.91 15.86 2.15
C THR A 104 5.17 15.82 0.64
N HIS A 105 4.78 14.72 -0.01
CA HIS A 105 4.90 14.51 -1.45
C HIS A 105 3.53 14.74 -2.09
N LYS A 106 3.16 16.01 -2.23
CA LYS A 106 1.83 16.40 -2.72
C LYS A 106 1.58 15.85 -4.12
N PRO A 107 0.31 15.51 -4.46
CA PRO A 107 -0.05 15.10 -5.80
C PRO A 107 0.04 16.28 -6.77
N THR A 108 0.15 16.00 -8.05
CA THR A 108 0.14 17.00 -9.13
C THR A 108 -0.94 16.64 -10.13
N ILE A 109 -1.75 17.63 -10.50
CA ILE A 109 -2.82 17.51 -11.48
C ILE A 109 -2.57 18.55 -12.56
N THR A 110 -2.21 18.08 -13.76
CA THR A 110 -1.96 18.95 -14.91
C THR A 110 -3.02 18.73 -15.97
N ILE A 111 -3.47 19.81 -16.59
CA ILE A 111 -4.47 19.79 -17.64
C ILE A 111 -3.82 20.43 -18.86
N SER A 112 -3.62 19.62 -19.90
CA SER A 112 -3.01 20.05 -21.16
C SER A 112 -4.06 20.50 -22.17
N GLY A 113 -3.62 20.88 -23.37
CA GLY A 113 -4.51 21.04 -24.53
C GLY A 113 -5.35 19.78 -24.76
N ASP A 114 -6.53 19.96 -25.36
CA ASP A 114 -7.52 18.91 -25.64
C ASP A 114 -8.12 18.24 -24.39
N ASN A 115 -8.20 18.96 -23.26
CA ASN A 115 -8.72 18.48 -21.98
C ASN A 115 -8.06 17.17 -21.48
N LEU A 116 -6.78 16.99 -21.80
CA LEU A 116 -6.00 15.86 -21.33
C LEU A 116 -5.56 16.12 -19.88
N VAL A 117 -6.19 15.42 -18.94
CA VAL A 117 -5.87 15.47 -17.52
C VAL A 117 -4.83 14.40 -17.20
N THR A 118 -3.75 14.80 -16.53
CA THR A 118 -2.77 13.90 -15.94
C THR A 118 -2.80 14.07 -14.43
N VAL A 119 -3.16 13.02 -13.72
CA VAL A 119 -3.17 12.94 -12.25
C VAL A 119 -1.95 12.14 -11.81
N THR A 120 -1.07 12.75 -11.05
CA THR A 120 0.10 12.13 -10.43
C THR A 120 -0.07 12.12 -8.92
N ILE A 121 -0.14 10.94 -8.33
CA ILE A 121 -0.21 10.75 -6.88
C ILE A 121 1.13 10.22 -6.40
N ASN A 122 1.64 10.79 -5.32
CA ASN A 122 2.91 10.39 -4.72
C ASN A 122 2.70 9.93 -3.27
N TRP A 123 3.45 8.92 -2.86
CA TRP A 123 3.48 8.44 -1.47
C TRP A 123 4.86 7.92 -1.12
N ALA A 124 5.20 7.92 0.16
CA ALA A 124 6.44 7.39 0.69
C ALA A 124 6.13 6.52 1.91
N PRO A 125 6.24 5.18 1.81
CA PRO A 125 6.16 4.31 2.97
C PRO A 125 7.28 4.63 3.99
N PRO A 126 7.24 4.02 5.19
CA PRO A 126 8.24 4.27 6.23
C PRO A 126 9.69 3.95 5.85
N ASP A 127 9.91 3.23 4.74
CA ASP A 127 11.23 2.96 4.17
C ASP A 127 11.89 4.21 3.55
N GLY A 128 11.11 5.28 3.34
CA GLY A 128 11.54 6.56 2.79
C GLY A 128 11.60 6.61 1.26
N ALA A 129 11.28 5.52 0.56
CA ALA A 129 11.28 5.50 -0.90
C ALA A 129 10.01 6.18 -1.43
N VAL A 130 10.19 7.25 -2.21
CA VAL A 130 9.07 7.93 -2.87
C VAL A 130 8.60 7.10 -4.06
N HIS A 131 7.32 6.79 -4.05
CA HIS A 131 6.59 6.09 -5.10
C HIS A 131 5.59 7.03 -5.75
N ASN A 132 5.24 6.74 -7.00
CA ASN A 132 4.23 7.48 -7.74
C ASN A 132 3.28 6.56 -8.52
N HIS A 133 2.09 7.09 -8.78
CA HIS A 133 1.09 6.52 -9.66
C HIS A 133 0.55 7.62 -10.56
N VAL A 134 0.52 7.36 -11.87
CA VAL A 134 0.13 8.35 -12.88
C VAL A 134 -1.02 7.80 -13.69
N VAL A 135 -2.12 8.55 -13.77
CA VAL A 135 -3.27 8.29 -14.62
C VAL A 135 -3.45 9.44 -15.58
N VAL A 136 -3.67 9.11 -16.85
CA VAL A 136 -3.96 10.08 -17.91
C VAL A 136 -5.35 9.79 -18.47
N ALA A 137 -6.20 10.81 -18.54
CA ALA A 137 -7.54 10.70 -19.10
C ALA A 137 -7.85 11.92 -19.96
N ASN A 138 -8.52 11.70 -21.09
CA ASN A 138 -9.06 12.78 -21.90
C ASN A 138 -10.52 13.01 -21.49
N ILE A 139 -10.88 14.24 -21.14
CA ILE A 139 -12.23 14.60 -20.68
C ILE A 139 -12.89 15.54 -21.70
N ASN A 140 -13.62 14.95 -22.65
CA ASN A 140 -14.34 15.71 -23.66
C ASN A 140 -15.70 16.18 -23.16
N GLN A 141 -16.04 17.44 -23.43
CA GLN A 141 -17.40 17.94 -23.24
C GLN A 141 -18.28 17.38 -24.37
N ASN A 142 -19.36 16.68 -24.02
CA ASN A 142 -20.35 16.26 -25.01
C ASN A 142 -21.09 17.52 -25.51
N PRO A 143 -21.13 17.81 -26.83
CA PRO A 143 -21.70 19.05 -27.36
C PRO A 143 -23.23 19.17 -27.28
N GLU A 144 -23.94 18.27 -26.58
CA GLU A 144 -25.41 18.18 -26.63
C GLU A 144 -26.15 18.68 -25.37
N ASN A 145 -25.55 19.55 -24.54
CA ASN A 145 -26.27 20.28 -23.48
C ASN A 145 -25.82 21.74 -23.40
#